data_AF-A0A512T041-F1
#
_entry.id   AF-A0A512T041-F1
#
_cell.length_a   1.000
_cell.length_b   1.000
_cell.length_c   1.000
_cell.angle_alpha   90.00
_cell.angle_beta   90.00
_cell.angle_gamma   90.00
#
_symmetry.space_group_name_H-M   'P 1'
#
loop_
_entity.id
_entity.type
_entity.pdbx_description
1 polymer ?
#
loop_
_entity_poly.entity_id
_entity_poly.type
_entity_poly.pdbx_seq_one_letter_code
_entity_poly.pdbx_strand_id
1 'polypeptide(L)'
;MPLTVDQARAALQVAAWRDTIGEMPSEVLVGLALDAVVAGMDGPRLIELAGADSSDPRDLRDLWQAVVVEQGIERADEQNALWQLVRHTANGVVDGTVAPIVAANWLWRSASHRMEPEGDLRIFIGLASEAEDHPEQLQDIADAVVTECRRLLTRQRPRRWLRLQAGHDGALSFATTSGQSHRGPDQLPVPASLATRLLDWQREWTESVGKGGFVAIPAAEEFVTAGEALADELQGVLGADWHVEYYPEPVRTPGVRLRSRWKARSRT
;
A
#
# COMPACT_ATOMS: atom_id res chain seq x y z
N MET A 1 4.73 11.74 30.68
CA MET A 1 4.06 13.06 30.56
C MET A 1 2.64 12.75 30.12
N PRO A 2 1.60 13.28 30.80
CA PRO A 2 0.21 13.02 30.39
C PRO A 2 -0.02 13.56 28.97
N LEU A 3 -0.93 12.92 28.23
CA LEU A 3 -1.35 13.40 26.91
C LEU A 3 -2.00 14.78 27.05
N THR A 4 -1.86 15.61 26.02
CA THR A 4 -2.71 16.80 25.88
C THR A 4 -4.10 16.40 25.37
N VAL A 5 -5.10 17.27 25.55
CA VAL A 5 -6.46 17.08 24.98
C VAL A 5 -6.41 16.79 23.48
N ASP A 6 -5.57 17.50 22.73
CA ASP A 6 -5.43 17.31 21.28
C ASP A 6 -4.85 15.93 20.93
N GLN A 7 -3.86 15.46 21.70
CA GLN A 7 -3.27 14.14 21.52
C GLN A 7 -4.28 13.03 21.87
N ALA A 8 -5.04 13.19 22.94
CA ALA A 8 -6.10 12.26 23.30
C ALA A 8 -7.20 12.21 22.23
N ARG A 9 -7.64 13.37 21.73
CA ARG A 9 -8.60 13.44 20.62
C ARG A 9 -8.08 12.76 19.35
N ALA A 10 -6.81 12.98 19.00
CA ALA A 10 -6.18 12.30 17.88
C ALA A 10 -6.12 10.77 18.08
N ALA A 11 -5.84 10.31 19.30
CA ALA A 11 -5.85 8.88 19.62
C ALA A 11 -7.26 8.27 19.48
N LEU A 12 -8.31 8.96 19.94
CA LEU A 12 -9.69 8.53 19.74
C LEU A 12 -10.08 8.53 18.24
N GLN A 13 -9.58 9.49 17.46
CA GLN A 13 -9.80 9.53 16.01
C GLN A 13 -9.13 8.34 15.29
N VAL A 14 -7.88 7.99 15.66
CA VAL A 14 -7.19 6.79 15.16
C VAL A 14 -7.95 5.53 15.54
N ALA A 15 -8.47 5.50 16.77
CA ALA A 15 -9.29 4.40 17.24
C ALA A 15 -10.59 4.25 16.45
N ALA A 16 -11.25 5.35 16.10
CA ALA A 16 -12.44 5.31 15.26
C ALA A 16 -12.13 4.77 13.86
N TRP A 17 -11.00 5.12 13.25
CA TRP A 17 -10.59 4.52 11.97
C TRP A 17 -10.34 3.01 12.10
N ARG A 18 -9.68 2.56 13.18
CA ARG A 18 -9.49 1.12 13.44
C ARG A 18 -10.81 0.39 13.65
N ASP A 19 -11.78 1.01 14.32
CA ASP A 19 -13.13 0.47 14.51
C ASP A 19 -13.85 0.32 13.16
N THR A 20 -13.78 1.34 12.29
CA THR A 20 -14.34 1.28 10.92
C THR A 20 -13.83 0.08 10.14
N ILE A 21 -12.53 -0.25 10.27
CA ILE A 21 -11.93 -1.36 9.53
C ILE A 21 -11.99 -2.71 10.27
N GLY A 22 -12.64 -2.77 11.43
CA GLY A 22 -12.78 -3.99 12.24
C GLY A 22 -11.51 -4.43 12.97
N GLU A 23 -10.52 -3.54 13.13
CA GLU A 23 -9.23 -3.83 13.78
C GLU A 23 -9.07 -3.21 15.18
N MET A 24 -10.14 -2.63 15.73
CA MET A 24 -10.12 -2.13 17.12
C MET A 24 -10.49 -3.28 18.06
N PRO A 25 -9.63 -3.77 18.98
CA PRO A 25 -10.04 -4.73 20.01
C PRO A 25 -10.90 -4.06 21.09
N SER A 26 -11.78 -4.79 21.77
CA SER A 26 -12.59 -4.23 22.87
C SER A 26 -11.76 -3.89 24.10
N GLU A 27 -10.69 -4.65 24.33
CA GLU A 27 -9.88 -4.63 25.55
C GLU A 27 -9.09 -3.33 25.71
N VAL A 28 -8.89 -2.60 24.62
CA VAL A 28 -8.14 -1.33 24.63
C VAL A 28 -9.05 -0.10 24.86
N LEU A 29 -10.38 -0.26 24.76
CA LEU A 29 -11.34 0.85 24.78
C LEU A 29 -11.37 1.57 26.13
N VAL A 30 -11.35 0.82 27.24
CA VAL A 30 -11.34 1.37 28.60
C VAL A 30 -10.07 2.19 28.84
N GLY A 31 -8.90 1.64 28.48
CA GLY A 31 -7.62 2.33 28.63
C GLY A 31 -7.55 3.61 27.80
N LEU A 32 -8.03 3.57 26.56
CA LEU A 32 -8.09 4.72 25.67
C LEU A 32 -9.00 5.83 26.22
N ALA A 33 -10.17 5.45 26.75
CA ALA A 33 -11.10 6.40 27.37
C ALA A 33 -10.49 7.03 28.65
N LEU A 34 -9.83 6.22 29.48
CA LEU A 34 -9.14 6.70 30.67
C LEU A 34 -8.04 7.70 30.34
N ASP A 35 -7.21 7.40 29.33
CA ASP A 35 -6.15 8.30 28.87
C ASP A 35 -6.74 9.65 28.40
N ALA A 36 -7.90 9.63 27.73
CA ALA A 36 -8.59 10.83 27.30
C ALA A 36 -9.13 11.66 28.46
N VAL A 37 -9.74 11.01 29.47
CA VAL A 37 -10.20 11.69 30.69
C VAL A 37 -9.03 12.31 31.45
N VAL A 38 -7.92 11.59 31.60
CA VAL A 38 -6.70 12.09 32.26
C VAL A 38 -6.09 13.27 31.50
N ALA A 39 -6.21 13.28 30.17
CA ALA A 39 -5.79 14.40 29.32
C ALA A 39 -6.68 15.64 29.45
N GLY A 40 -7.83 15.53 30.15
CA GLY A 40 -8.78 16.63 30.37
C GLY A 40 -9.95 16.65 29.38
N MET A 41 -10.18 15.58 28.60
CA MET A 41 -11.43 15.42 27.87
C MET A 41 -12.56 15.09 28.84
N ASP A 42 -13.75 15.62 28.57
CA ASP A 42 -14.94 15.42 29.41
C ASP A 42 -16.12 14.96 28.55
N GLY A 43 -17.07 14.28 29.20
CA GLY A 43 -18.25 13.72 28.57
C GLY A 43 -18.79 12.54 29.39
N PRO A 44 -20.11 12.49 29.66
CA PRO A 44 -20.69 11.43 30.49
C PRO A 44 -20.42 10.03 29.92
N ARG A 45 -20.46 9.84 28.59
CA ARG A 45 -20.18 8.54 27.96
C ARG A 45 -18.70 8.19 27.99
N LEU A 46 -17.83 9.18 27.84
CA LEU A 46 -16.39 8.98 27.95
C LEU A 46 -15.99 8.52 29.36
N ILE A 47 -16.55 9.15 30.40
CA ILE A 47 -16.33 8.76 31.80
C ILE A 47 -16.90 7.37 32.08
N GLU A 48 -18.10 7.07 31.57
CA GLU A 48 -18.73 5.76 31.69
C GLU A 48 -17.85 4.66 31.08
N LEU A 49 -17.33 4.86 29.86
CA LEU A 49 -16.42 3.91 29.22
C LEU A 49 -15.09 3.78 29.98
N ALA A 50 -14.54 4.87 30.51
CA ALA A 50 -13.30 4.84 31.31
C ALA A 50 -13.46 4.05 32.62
N GLY A 51 -14.67 3.99 33.18
CA GLY A 51 -15.01 3.23 34.38
C GLY A 51 -15.68 1.88 34.14
N ALA A 52 -15.87 1.48 32.88
CA ALA A 52 -16.57 0.25 32.53
C ALA A 52 -15.77 -1.00 32.93
N ASP A 53 -16.48 -2.04 33.36
CA ASP A 53 -15.89 -3.37 33.52
C ASP A 53 -15.62 -3.98 32.15
N SER A 54 -14.45 -4.57 31.95
CA SER A 54 -14.03 -5.13 30.67
C SER A 54 -14.61 -6.52 30.38
N SER A 55 -15.51 -7.00 31.23
CA SER A 55 -16.07 -8.35 31.18
C SER A 55 -17.13 -8.57 30.08
N ASP A 56 -17.79 -7.52 29.57
CA ASP A 56 -18.70 -7.61 28.42
C ASP A 56 -18.20 -6.78 27.21
N PRO A 57 -17.61 -7.44 26.20
CA PRO A 57 -17.16 -6.80 24.97
C PRO A 57 -18.25 -6.06 24.18
N ARG A 58 -19.53 -6.47 24.28
CA ARG A 58 -20.63 -5.82 23.55
C ARG A 58 -20.99 -4.49 24.18
N ASP A 59 -21.10 -4.46 25.50
CA ASP A 59 -21.37 -3.22 26.24
C ASP A 59 -20.26 -2.19 26.01
N LEU A 60 -18.99 -2.62 25.99
CA LEU A 60 -17.86 -1.75 25.64
C LEU A 60 -17.96 -1.17 24.23
N ARG A 61 -18.46 -1.96 23.27
CA ARG A 61 -18.66 -1.46 21.89
C ARG A 61 -19.76 -0.43 21.82
N ASP A 62 -20.89 -0.68 22.46
CA ASP A 62 -22.01 0.26 22.46
C ASP A 62 -21.63 1.58 23.13
N LEU A 63 -20.89 1.51 24.25
CA LEU A 63 -20.30 2.69 24.90
C LEU A 63 -19.31 3.41 23.98
N TRP A 64 -18.44 2.68 23.29
CA TRP A 64 -17.51 3.27 22.31
C TRP A 64 -18.25 4.00 21.17
N GLN A 65 -19.32 3.41 20.61
CA GLN A 65 -20.12 4.09 19.60
C GLN A 65 -20.71 5.40 20.14
N ALA A 66 -21.19 5.38 21.39
CA ALA A 66 -21.72 6.58 22.06
C ALA A 66 -20.64 7.64 22.31
N VAL A 67 -19.42 7.25 22.70
CA VAL A 67 -18.27 8.14 22.87
C VAL A 67 -17.88 8.81 21.55
N VAL A 68 -17.82 8.06 20.45
CA VAL A 68 -17.49 8.61 19.13
C VAL A 68 -18.47 9.72 18.73
N VAL A 69 -19.77 9.50 18.96
CA VAL A 69 -20.81 10.51 18.70
C VAL A 69 -20.70 11.71 19.65
N GLU A 70 -20.58 11.45 20.96
CA GLU A 70 -20.48 12.50 21.99
C GLU A 70 -19.29 13.43 21.75
N GLN A 71 -18.13 12.86 21.41
CA GLN A 71 -16.90 13.60 21.22
C GLN A 71 -16.79 14.26 19.83
N GLY A 72 -17.81 14.09 18.98
CA GLY A 72 -17.84 14.64 17.62
C GLY A 72 -16.73 14.07 16.73
N ILE A 73 -16.36 12.81 16.94
CA ILE A 73 -15.31 12.13 16.15
C ILE A 73 -15.91 11.69 14.82
N GLU A 74 -15.30 12.13 13.72
CA GLU A 74 -15.80 11.82 12.38
C GLU A 74 -15.53 10.36 12.04
N ARG A 75 -16.57 9.70 11.50
CA ARG A 75 -16.44 8.38 10.91
C ARG A 75 -16.17 8.51 9.43
N ALA A 76 -15.03 7.99 9.02
CA ALA A 76 -14.71 7.79 7.62
C ALA A 76 -15.36 6.50 7.11
N ASP A 77 -15.63 6.44 5.80
CA ASP A 77 -15.81 5.16 5.13
C ASP A 77 -14.52 4.31 5.21
N GLU A 78 -14.62 3.03 4.84
CA GLU A 78 -13.52 2.08 4.97
C GLU A 78 -12.24 2.53 4.21
N GLN A 79 -12.38 3.07 2.99
CA GLN A 79 -11.24 3.48 2.17
C GLN A 79 -10.52 4.68 2.77
N ASN A 80 -11.28 5.67 3.22
CA ASN A 80 -10.74 6.85 3.88
C ASN A 80 -10.12 6.48 5.24
N ALA A 81 -10.75 5.61 6.03
CA ALA A 81 -10.20 5.13 7.29
C ALA A 81 -8.87 4.37 7.08
N LEU A 82 -8.82 3.45 6.11
CA LEU A 82 -7.59 2.73 5.74
C LEU A 82 -6.48 3.71 5.35
N TRP A 83 -6.76 4.68 4.48
CA TRP A 83 -5.76 5.63 4.05
C TRP A 83 -5.23 6.49 5.21
N GLN A 84 -6.11 6.94 6.12
CA GLN A 84 -5.67 7.67 7.31
C GLN A 84 -4.81 6.80 8.24
N LEU A 85 -5.15 5.52 8.42
CA LEU A 85 -4.33 4.59 9.20
C LEU A 85 -2.97 4.28 8.55
N VAL A 86 -2.92 4.16 7.21
CA VAL A 86 -1.68 4.05 6.45
C VAL A 86 -0.78 5.25 6.72
N ARG A 87 -1.33 6.47 6.61
CA ARG A 87 -0.58 7.71 6.88
C ARG A 87 -0.16 7.82 8.34
N HIS A 88 -1.04 7.49 9.28
CA HIS A 88 -0.74 7.49 10.71
C HIS A 88 0.41 6.53 11.03
N THR A 89 0.38 5.32 10.47
CA THR A 89 1.44 4.32 10.61
C THR A 89 2.75 4.80 10.00
N ALA A 90 2.71 5.41 8.81
CA ALA A 90 3.89 5.97 8.15
C ALA A 90 4.51 7.13 8.95
N ASN A 91 3.69 8.02 9.53
CA ASN A 91 4.17 9.06 10.45
C ASN A 91 4.86 8.42 11.67
N GLY A 92 4.24 7.40 12.26
CA GLY A 92 4.83 6.69 13.40
C GLY A 92 6.20 6.07 13.08
N VAL A 93 6.40 5.57 11.86
CA VAL A 93 7.72 5.10 11.40
C VAL A 93 8.72 6.24 11.30
N VAL A 94 8.33 7.37 10.70
CA VAL A 94 9.21 8.54 10.52
C VAL A 94 9.60 9.16 11.87
N ASP A 95 8.67 9.19 12.82
CA ASP A 95 8.87 9.73 14.17
C ASP A 95 9.52 8.71 15.13
N GLY A 96 9.73 7.47 14.69
CA GLY A 96 10.35 6.40 15.48
C GLY A 96 9.46 5.77 16.55
N THR A 97 8.16 6.03 16.53
CA THR A 97 7.18 5.43 17.45
C THR A 97 6.66 4.07 16.98
N VAL A 98 6.85 3.74 15.70
CA VAL A 98 6.53 2.43 15.10
C VAL A 98 7.78 1.87 14.45
N ALA A 99 8.13 0.61 14.76
CA ALA A 99 9.26 -0.05 14.11
C ALA A 99 8.99 -0.24 12.60
N PRO A 100 9.95 0.06 11.71
CA PRO A 100 9.71 0.03 10.26
C PRO A 100 9.20 -1.32 9.75
N ILE A 101 9.80 -2.43 10.17
CA ILE A 101 9.40 -3.77 9.73
C ILE A 101 7.99 -4.16 10.23
N VAL A 102 7.60 -3.68 11.41
CA VAL A 102 6.24 -3.88 11.94
C VAL A 102 5.23 -3.12 11.07
N ALA A 103 5.54 -1.88 10.71
CA ALA A 103 4.70 -1.08 9.82
C ALA A 103 4.56 -1.70 8.43
N ALA A 104 5.66 -2.13 7.80
CA ALA A 104 5.62 -2.77 6.49
C ALA A 104 4.73 -4.04 6.50
N ASN A 105 4.83 -4.85 7.56
CA ASN A 105 3.98 -6.02 7.74
C ASN A 105 2.51 -5.67 7.90
N TRP A 106 2.17 -4.67 8.71
CA TRP A 106 0.77 -4.23 8.84
C TRP A 106 0.24 -3.64 7.53
N LEU A 107 1.03 -2.81 6.84
CA LEU A 107 0.63 -2.24 5.54
C LEU A 107 0.35 -3.32 4.49
N TRP A 108 1.14 -4.40 4.48
CA TRP A 108 0.87 -5.56 3.63
C TRP A 108 -0.34 -6.36 4.11
N ARG A 109 -0.31 -6.88 5.34
CA ARG A 109 -1.27 -7.88 5.80
C ARG A 109 -2.65 -7.32 6.11
N SER A 110 -2.73 -6.07 6.54
CA SER A 110 -3.98 -5.42 6.97
C SER A 110 -4.52 -4.43 5.95
N ALA A 111 -3.67 -3.62 5.30
CA ALA A 111 -4.14 -2.51 4.47
C ALA A 111 -4.21 -2.83 2.96
N SER A 112 -3.17 -3.44 2.39
CA SER A 112 -3.00 -3.47 0.91
C SER A 112 -4.17 -4.13 0.19
N HIS A 113 -4.61 -5.29 0.66
CA HIS A 113 -5.67 -6.09 0.02
C HIS A 113 -7.08 -5.49 0.14
N ARG A 114 -7.26 -4.44 0.94
CA ARG A 114 -8.56 -3.77 1.17
C ARG A 114 -8.62 -2.40 0.54
N MET A 115 -7.48 -1.83 0.12
CA MET A 115 -7.42 -0.45 -0.35
C MET A 115 -7.53 -0.36 -1.87
N GLU A 116 -8.41 0.52 -2.36
CA GLU A 116 -8.53 0.84 -3.78
C GLU A 116 -8.36 2.35 -4.00
N PRO A 117 -7.26 2.82 -4.63
CA PRO A 117 -6.16 2.03 -5.20
C PRO A 117 -5.06 1.63 -4.20
N GLU A 118 -4.42 0.48 -4.42
CA GLU A 118 -3.34 -0.05 -3.55
C GLU A 118 -1.91 0.36 -3.96
N GLY A 119 -1.74 1.23 -4.95
CA GLY A 119 -0.46 1.31 -5.67
C GLY A 119 0.74 1.80 -4.87
N ASP A 120 0.53 2.68 -3.89
CA ASP A 120 1.58 3.07 -2.95
C ASP A 120 1.88 2.01 -1.88
N LEU A 121 0.99 1.04 -1.67
CA LEU A 121 1.18 -0.01 -0.66
C LEU A 121 1.99 -1.20 -1.17
N ARG A 122 2.04 -1.42 -2.49
CA ARG A 122 2.77 -2.55 -3.07
C ARG A 122 4.27 -2.55 -2.74
N ILE A 123 4.87 -1.37 -2.59
CA ILE A 123 6.28 -1.29 -2.22
C ILE A 123 6.55 -1.89 -0.83
N PHE A 124 5.60 -1.75 0.10
CA PHE A 124 5.70 -2.32 1.45
C PHE A 124 5.48 -3.83 1.45
N ILE A 125 4.72 -4.37 0.49
CA ILE A 125 4.61 -5.82 0.29
C ILE A 125 6.00 -6.40 -0.04
N GLY A 126 6.69 -5.80 -1.01
CA GLY A 126 8.04 -6.22 -1.39
C GLY A 126 9.03 -6.12 -0.22
N LEU A 127 9.03 -4.99 0.50
CA LEU A 127 9.93 -4.78 1.64
C LEU A 127 9.65 -5.73 2.81
N ALA A 128 8.37 -6.03 3.09
CA ALA A 128 8.01 -6.98 4.14
C ALA A 128 8.40 -8.41 3.76
N SER A 129 8.16 -8.83 2.51
CA SER A 129 8.60 -10.13 1.99
C SER A 129 10.13 -10.27 2.05
N GLU A 130 10.86 -9.25 1.58
CA GLU A 130 12.33 -9.27 1.62
C GLU A 130 12.86 -9.38 3.06
N ALA A 131 12.21 -8.75 4.04
CA ALA A 131 12.59 -8.86 5.44
C ALA A 131 12.41 -10.27 6.01
N GLU A 132 11.40 -11.01 5.54
CA GLU A 132 11.17 -12.41 5.90
C GLU A 132 12.21 -13.33 5.25
N ASP A 133 12.57 -13.08 3.99
CA ASP A 133 13.50 -13.89 3.21
C ASP A 133 14.99 -13.63 3.55
N HIS A 134 15.31 -12.39 3.95
CA HIS A 134 16.68 -11.89 4.13
C HIS A 134 16.89 -11.23 5.50
N PRO A 135 16.84 -11.99 6.61
CA PRO A 135 17.00 -11.45 7.95
C PRO A 135 18.37 -10.79 8.20
N GLU A 136 19.39 -11.14 7.42
CA GLU A 136 20.72 -10.52 7.47
C GLU A 136 20.74 -9.08 6.94
N GLN A 137 19.70 -8.64 6.23
CA GLN A 137 19.58 -7.31 5.62
C GLN A 137 18.53 -6.42 6.32
N LEU A 138 18.04 -6.81 7.50
CA LEU A 138 16.92 -6.13 8.17
C LEU A 138 17.12 -4.63 8.35
N GLN A 139 18.34 -4.17 8.62
CA GLN A 139 18.60 -2.74 8.80
C GLN A 139 18.45 -1.96 7.48
N ASP A 140 19.02 -2.47 6.38
CA ASP A 140 18.91 -1.83 5.06
C ASP A 140 17.46 -1.79 4.58
N ILE A 141 16.71 -2.87 4.86
CA ILE A 141 15.27 -2.96 4.54
C ILE A 141 14.47 -1.99 5.41
N ALA A 142 14.78 -1.90 6.71
CA ALA A 142 14.13 -0.94 7.61
C ALA A 142 14.37 0.51 7.16
N ASP A 143 15.58 0.85 6.74
CA ASP A 143 15.92 2.18 6.20
C ASP A 143 15.16 2.49 4.89
N ALA A 144 14.98 1.47 4.04
CA ALA A 144 14.14 1.57 2.85
C ALA A 144 12.67 1.80 3.21
N VAL A 145 12.12 1.11 4.22
CA VAL A 145 10.75 1.35 4.71
C VAL A 145 10.58 2.78 5.20
N VAL A 146 11.52 3.30 6.00
CA VAL A 146 11.48 4.70 6.46
C VAL A 146 11.47 5.67 5.28
N THR A 147 12.30 5.40 4.25
CA THR A 147 12.37 6.21 3.03
C THR A 147 11.03 6.22 2.28
N GLU A 148 10.39 5.06 2.12
CA GLU A 148 9.10 4.97 1.46
C GLU A 148 7.96 5.56 2.29
N CYS A 149 7.99 5.46 3.62
CA CYS A 149 7.05 6.17 4.49
C CYS A 149 7.12 7.69 4.28
N ARG A 150 8.33 8.26 4.22
CA ARG A 150 8.50 9.71 3.91
C ARG A 150 7.90 10.08 2.56
N ARG A 151 8.14 9.26 1.53
CA ARG A 151 7.56 9.47 0.18
C ARG A 151 6.04 9.36 0.19
N LEU A 152 5.48 8.37 0.90
CA LEU A 152 4.05 8.16 1.02
C LEU A 152 3.36 9.38 1.67
N LEU A 153 3.96 9.97 2.69
CA LEU A 153 3.39 11.12 3.41
C LEU A 153 3.28 12.39 2.55
N THR A 154 4.05 12.49 1.46
CA THR A 154 3.90 13.59 0.48
C THR A 154 2.63 13.48 -0.37
N ARG A 155 1.95 12.33 -0.34
CA ARG A 155 0.77 12.05 -1.16
C ARG A 155 -0.49 12.48 -0.43
N GLN A 156 -1.43 13.09 -1.16
CA GLN A 156 -2.77 13.37 -0.61
C GLN A 156 -3.69 12.15 -0.69
N ARG A 157 -3.55 11.37 -1.77
CA ARG A 157 -4.30 10.15 -2.08
C ARG A 157 -3.34 9.05 -2.55
N PRO A 158 -3.68 7.76 -2.38
CA PRO A 158 -2.87 6.68 -2.91
C PRO A 158 -2.88 6.67 -4.45
N ARG A 159 -1.74 6.31 -5.04
CA ARG A 159 -1.60 6.13 -6.49
C ARG A 159 -2.28 4.87 -6.97
N ARG A 160 -2.74 4.91 -8.21
CA ARG A 160 -3.15 3.72 -8.97
C ARG A 160 -1.93 2.96 -9.43
N TRP A 161 -1.98 1.64 -9.38
CA TRP A 161 -0.91 0.79 -9.88
C TRP A 161 -1.25 0.27 -11.27
N LEU A 162 -0.25 0.31 -12.15
CA LEU A 162 -0.30 -0.27 -13.47
C LEU A 162 0.94 -1.15 -13.64
N ARG A 163 0.73 -2.45 -13.80
CA ARG A 163 1.77 -3.40 -14.15
C ARG A 163 1.86 -3.50 -15.67
N LEU A 164 3.01 -3.13 -16.22
CA LEU A 164 3.41 -3.50 -17.57
C LEU A 164 4.13 -4.85 -17.52
N GLN A 165 3.55 -5.86 -18.16
CA GLN A 165 4.12 -7.20 -18.23
C GLN A 165 3.91 -7.81 -19.61
N ALA A 166 4.85 -8.64 -20.02
CA ALA A 166 4.71 -9.44 -21.23
C ALA A 166 3.96 -10.73 -20.86
N GLY A 167 2.63 -10.77 -21.07
CA GLY A 167 1.78 -11.90 -20.68
C GLY A 167 0.80 -12.30 -21.78
N HIS A 168 0.34 -13.55 -21.73
CA HIS A 168 -0.70 -14.06 -22.64
C HIS A 168 -2.04 -13.32 -22.48
N ASP A 169 -2.34 -12.89 -21.26
CA ASP A 169 -3.63 -12.28 -20.90
C ASP A 169 -3.68 -10.75 -21.15
N GLY A 170 -2.59 -10.14 -21.62
CA GLY A 170 -2.52 -8.69 -21.85
C GLY A 170 -1.15 -8.10 -21.54
N ALA A 171 -0.80 -6.99 -22.21
CA ALA A 171 0.40 -6.20 -21.89
C ALA A 171 0.29 -5.47 -20.55
N LEU A 172 -0.94 -5.14 -20.13
CA LEU A 172 -1.22 -4.29 -19.00
C LEU A 172 -2.18 -4.98 -18.03
N SER A 173 -1.87 -4.87 -16.74
CA SER A 173 -2.73 -5.35 -15.67
C SER A 173 -2.77 -4.34 -14.51
N PHE A 174 -3.91 -4.28 -13.84
CA PHE A 174 -4.14 -3.48 -12.64
C PHE A 174 -4.42 -4.44 -11.49
N ALA A 175 -3.95 -4.10 -10.31
CA ALA A 175 -4.44 -4.74 -9.11
C ALA A 175 -5.78 -4.11 -8.71
N THR A 176 -6.73 -4.97 -8.38
CA THR A 176 -7.98 -4.67 -7.73
C THR A 176 -8.07 -5.51 -6.46
N THR A 177 -8.95 -5.16 -5.53
CA THR A 177 -9.21 -5.99 -4.34
C THR A 177 -9.68 -7.40 -4.70
N SER A 178 -10.25 -7.57 -5.90
CA SER A 178 -10.71 -8.84 -6.47
C SER A 178 -9.65 -9.61 -7.27
N GLY A 179 -8.43 -9.12 -7.40
CA GLY A 179 -7.34 -9.77 -8.12
C GLY A 179 -6.70 -8.89 -9.20
N GLN A 180 -6.25 -9.50 -10.29
CA GLN A 180 -5.70 -8.77 -11.43
C GLN A 180 -6.79 -8.55 -12.49
N SER A 181 -6.97 -7.30 -12.89
CA SER A 181 -7.81 -6.94 -14.02
C SER A 181 -6.92 -6.56 -15.20
N HIS A 182 -7.11 -7.22 -16.33
CA HIS A 182 -6.45 -6.87 -17.58
C HIS A 182 -7.24 -5.78 -18.29
N ARG A 183 -6.57 -4.72 -18.74
CA ARG A 183 -7.17 -3.73 -19.64
C ARG A 183 -6.29 -3.52 -20.86
N GLY A 184 -6.94 -3.34 -22.00
CA GLY A 184 -6.24 -2.88 -23.19
C GLY A 184 -5.70 -1.46 -23.01
N PRO A 185 -4.62 -1.08 -23.72
CA PRO A 185 -4.10 0.29 -23.72
C PRO A 185 -5.14 1.34 -24.15
N ASP A 186 -6.16 0.95 -24.91
CA ASP A 186 -7.30 1.77 -25.34
C ASP A 186 -8.21 2.21 -24.18
N GLN A 187 -8.15 1.52 -23.04
CA GLN A 187 -8.91 1.86 -21.84
C GLN A 187 -8.15 2.78 -20.88
N LEU A 188 -6.94 3.21 -21.26
CA LEU A 188 -6.13 4.16 -20.51
C LEU A 188 -6.13 5.53 -21.18
N PRO A 189 -5.94 6.62 -20.41
CA PRO A 189 -5.81 7.96 -20.96
C PRO A 189 -4.41 8.17 -21.57
N VAL A 190 -4.05 7.37 -22.58
CA VAL A 190 -2.75 7.40 -23.26
C VAL A 190 -2.91 7.76 -24.74
N PRO A 191 -1.91 8.41 -25.37
CA PRO A 191 -1.93 8.66 -26.81
C PRO A 191 -2.04 7.37 -27.62
N ALA A 192 -2.76 7.42 -28.74
CA ALA A 192 -2.94 6.28 -29.64
C ALA A 192 -1.60 5.69 -30.13
N SER A 193 -0.57 6.52 -30.31
CA SER A 193 0.77 6.07 -30.68
C SER A 193 1.45 5.20 -29.62
N LEU A 194 1.30 5.54 -28.33
CA LEU A 194 1.81 4.74 -27.22
C LEU A 194 1.01 3.45 -27.09
N ALA A 195 -0.32 3.50 -27.22
CA ALA A 195 -1.18 2.32 -27.24
C ALA A 195 -0.76 1.32 -28.34
N THR A 196 -0.52 1.79 -29.57
CA THR A 196 -0.05 0.93 -30.67
C THR A 196 1.29 0.27 -30.36
N ARG A 197 2.27 1.02 -29.84
CA ARG A 197 3.59 0.44 -29.50
C ARG A 197 3.52 -0.59 -28.37
N LEU A 198 2.63 -0.40 -27.39
CA LEU A 198 2.38 -1.39 -26.34
C LEU A 198 1.81 -2.70 -26.93
N LEU A 199 0.89 -2.59 -27.90
CA LEU A 199 0.34 -3.75 -28.59
C LEU A 199 1.36 -4.45 -29.49
N ASP A 200 2.22 -3.68 -30.18
CA ASP A 200 3.29 -4.25 -30.99
C ASP A 200 4.33 -4.98 -30.12
N TRP A 201 4.73 -4.38 -28.99
CA TRP A 201 5.59 -5.01 -28.00
C TRP A 201 4.98 -6.31 -27.46
N GLN A 202 3.70 -6.33 -27.11
CA GLN A 202 3.02 -7.56 -26.68
C GLN A 202 2.96 -8.64 -27.77
N ARG A 203 2.78 -8.23 -29.03
CA ARG A 203 2.76 -9.16 -30.17
C ARG A 203 4.12 -9.82 -30.36
N GLU A 204 5.20 -9.05 -30.30
CA GLU A 204 6.58 -9.56 -30.38
C GLU A 204 6.85 -10.62 -29.30
N TRP A 205 6.40 -10.39 -28.07
CA TRP A 205 6.47 -11.37 -26.99
C TRP A 205 5.71 -12.65 -27.34
N THR A 206 4.45 -12.52 -27.75
CA THR A 206 3.57 -13.65 -28.06
C THR A 206 4.15 -14.51 -29.19
N GLU A 207 4.66 -13.87 -30.25
CA GLU A 207 5.33 -14.54 -31.35
C GLU A 207 6.61 -15.25 -30.92
N SER A 208 7.40 -14.62 -30.05
CA SER A 208 8.64 -15.19 -29.53
C SER A 208 8.35 -16.43 -28.67
N VAL A 209 7.41 -16.35 -27.74
CA VAL A 209 6.98 -17.50 -26.91
C VAL A 209 6.42 -18.62 -27.77
N GLY A 210 5.60 -18.30 -28.78
CA GLY A 210 5.08 -19.29 -29.73
C GLY A 210 6.15 -20.05 -30.52
N LYS A 211 7.37 -19.48 -30.63
CA LYS A 211 8.55 -20.09 -31.26
C LYS A 211 9.50 -20.77 -30.26
N GLY A 212 9.11 -20.88 -28.99
CA GLY A 212 9.94 -21.45 -27.92
C GLY A 212 10.87 -20.45 -27.20
N GLY A 213 10.66 -19.16 -27.43
CA GLY A 213 11.40 -18.05 -26.84
C GLY A 213 12.14 -17.19 -27.87
N PHE A 214 12.90 -16.20 -27.38
CA PHE A 214 13.76 -15.36 -28.22
C PHE A 214 14.90 -16.18 -28.85
N VAL A 215 15.21 -15.87 -30.11
CA VAL A 215 16.23 -16.57 -30.91
C VAL A 215 17.66 -16.40 -30.40
N ALA A 216 17.94 -15.32 -29.67
CA ALA A 216 19.24 -15.00 -29.11
C ALA A 216 19.11 -14.10 -27.87
N ILE A 217 20.15 -14.08 -27.03
CA ILE A 217 20.20 -13.22 -25.82
C ILE A 217 20.05 -11.73 -26.18
N PRO A 218 20.77 -11.18 -27.17
CA PRO A 218 20.64 -9.76 -27.50
C PRO A 218 19.21 -9.37 -27.88
N ALA A 219 18.46 -10.22 -28.59
CA ALA A 219 17.07 -9.95 -28.93
C ALA A 219 16.17 -9.87 -27.69
N ALA A 220 16.41 -10.74 -26.70
CA ALA A 220 15.67 -10.67 -25.44
C ALA A 220 16.05 -9.43 -24.62
N GLU A 221 17.31 -9.00 -24.64
CA GLU A 221 17.77 -7.77 -23.99
C GLU A 221 17.18 -6.52 -24.65
N GLU A 222 17.10 -6.49 -25.98
CA GLU A 222 16.43 -5.43 -26.75
C GLU A 222 14.94 -5.35 -26.40
N PHE A 223 14.26 -6.50 -26.32
CA PHE A 223 12.85 -6.56 -25.90
C PHE A 223 12.62 -6.01 -24.49
N VAL A 224 13.49 -6.37 -23.54
CA VAL A 224 13.43 -5.86 -22.16
C VAL A 224 13.67 -4.35 -22.13
N THR A 225 14.68 -3.88 -22.85
CA THR A 225 15.00 -2.45 -22.96
C THR A 225 13.83 -1.66 -23.54
N ALA A 226 13.16 -2.20 -24.55
CA ALA A 226 11.95 -1.61 -25.13
C ALA A 226 10.80 -1.54 -24.11
N GLY A 227 10.61 -2.60 -23.31
CA GLY A 227 9.61 -2.62 -22.24
C GLY A 227 9.89 -1.58 -21.13
N GLU A 228 11.14 -1.42 -20.72
CA GLU A 228 11.57 -0.38 -19.76
C GLU A 228 11.25 1.02 -20.29
N ALA A 229 11.58 1.30 -21.56
CA ALA A 229 11.28 2.58 -22.19
C ALA A 229 9.77 2.85 -22.27
N LEU A 230 8.95 1.82 -22.56
CA LEU A 230 7.49 1.94 -22.57
C LEU A 230 6.93 2.20 -21.17
N ALA A 231 7.48 1.59 -20.12
CA ALA A 231 7.06 1.84 -18.74
C ALA A 231 7.37 3.27 -18.31
N ASP A 232 8.56 3.79 -18.62
CA ASP A 232 8.95 5.17 -18.34
C ASP A 232 8.05 6.17 -19.07
N GLU A 233 7.72 5.91 -20.34
CA GLU A 233 6.82 6.76 -21.10
C GLU A 233 5.37 6.71 -20.58
N LEU A 234 4.88 5.51 -20.24
CA LEU A 234 3.59 5.33 -19.56
C LEU A 234 3.53 6.13 -18.25
N GLN A 235 4.58 6.07 -17.43
CA GLN A 235 4.64 6.82 -16.18
C GLN A 235 4.60 8.33 -16.43
N GLY A 236 5.28 8.81 -17.47
CA GLY A 236 5.27 10.22 -17.86
C GLY A 236 3.89 10.71 -18.35
N VAL A 237 3.20 9.91 -19.14
CA VAL A 237 1.86 10.23 -19.68
C VAL A 237 0.78 10.16 -18.60
N LEU A 238 0.79 9.11 -17.78
CA LEU A 238 -0.21 8.90 -16.74
C LEU A 238 -0.03 9.85 -15.54
N GLY A 239 1.20 10.31 -15.31
CA GLY A 239 1.51 11.32 -14.31
C GLY A 239 1.54 10.78 -12.87
N ALA A 240 1.53 11.71 -11.92
CA ALA A 240 1.83 11.43 -10.50
C ALA A 240 0.75 10.64 -9.75
N ASP A 241 -0.45 10.50 -10.32
CA ASP A 241 -1.54 9.68 -9.76
C ASP A 241 -1.36 8.19 -10.03
N TRP A 242 -0.36 7.83 -10.84
CA TRP A 242 -0.08 6.47 -11.23
C TRP A 242 1.32 6.05 -10.80
N HIS A 243 1.44 4.77 -10.47
CA HIS A 243 2.69 4.06 -10.36
C HIS A 243 2.72 2.98 -11.43
N VAL A 244 3.62 3.12 -12.40
CA VAL A 244 3.86 2.11 -13.43
C VAL A 244 5.00 1.23 -12.98
N GLU A 245 4.75 -0.07 -12.87
CA GLU A 245 5.75 -1.07 -12.53
C GLU A 245 5.98 -2.00 -13.73
N TYR A 246 7.25 -2.15 -14.11
CA TYR A 246 7.64 -3.03 -15.20
C TYR A 246 8.08 -4.39 -14.66
N TYR A 247 7.41 -5.46 -15.12
CA TYR A 247 7.80 -6.84 -14.87
C TYR A 247 8.30 -7.48 -16.16
N PRO A 248 9.61 -7.49 -16.39
CA PRO A 248 10.18 -8.33 -17.43
C PRO A 248 10.11 -9.77 -16.95
N GLU A 249 9.28 -10.58 -17.60
CA GLU A 249 9.37 -12.03 -17.48
C GLU A 249 9.66 -12.70 -18.83
N PRO A 250 10.82 -12.48 -19.47
CA PRO A 250 11.27 -13.44 -20.45
C PRO A 250 11.73 -14.70 -19.72
N VAL A 251 10.92 -15.75 -19.79
CA VAL A 251 11.33 -17.11 -19.44
C VAL A 251 12.07 -17.71 -20.65
N ARG A 252 13.35 -18.05 -20.50
CA ARG A 252 14.14 -18.82 -21.47
C ARG A 252 13.64 -20.26 -21.49
N THR A 253 13.83 -21.01 -22.58
CA THR A 253 13.85 -22.48 -22.55
C THR A 253 15.30 -22.96 -22.33
N PRO A 254 15.63 -23.80 -21.31
CA PRO A 254 14.73 -24.53 -20.41
C PRO A 254 14.70 -23.88 -19.01
N GLY A 255 14.08 -22.71 -18.87
CA GLY A 255 13.67 -22.12 -17.58
C GLY A 255 14.51 -20.98 -16.98
N VAL A 256 15.45 -20.36 -17.70
CA VAL A 256 16.22 -19.23 -17.13
C VAL A 256 15.43 -17.93 -17.21
N ARG A 257 15.11 -17.31 -16.06
CA ARG A 257 14.47 -15.99 -16.00
C ARG A 257 15.48 -14.88 -16.30
N LEU A 258 15.21 -14.04 -17.31
CA LEU A 258 15.93 -12.77 -17.47
C LEU A 258 15.37 -11.80 -16.41
N ARG A 259 16.09 -11.62 -15.29
CA ARG A 259 15.73 -10.60 -14.31
C ARG A 259 16.06 -9.22 -14.90
N SER A 260 15.15 -8.25 -14.78
CA SER A 260 15.52 -6.84 -14.93
C SER A 260 16.71 -6.56 -14.02
N ARG A 261 17.62 -5.70 -14.47
CA ARG A 261 18.61 -5.10 -13.58
C ARG A 261 17.86 -4.12 -12.68
N TRP A 262 17.15 -4.62 -11.67
CA TRP A 262 16.74 -3.82 -10.52
C TRP A 262 17.99 -3.48 -9.70
N LYS A 263 18.84 -2.62 -10.26
CA LYS A 263 19.95 -1.99 -9.56
C LYS A 263 19.41 -0.74 -8.90
N ALA A 264 19.23 -0.79 -7.58
CA ALA A 264 19.47 0.30 -6.64
C ALA A 264 19.24 1.74 -7.16
N ARG A 265 18.04 2.06 -7.66
CA ARG A 265 17.59 3.46 -7.82
C ARG A 265 17.10 3.99 -6.47
N SER A 266 18.00 4.03 -5.49
CA SER A 266 17.79 4.65 -4.17
C SER A 266 19.06 5.29 -3.60
N ARG A 267 20.00 5.69 -4.46
CA ARG A 267 21.14 6.54 -4.09
C ARG A 267 21.32 7.70 -5.07
N THR A 268 20.50 8.73 -4.90
CA THR A 268 20.80 10.13 -5.21
C THR A 268 19.86 11.00 -4.42
#